data_AF-A0A2N5KM81-F1
#
_entry.id   AF-A0A2N5KM81-F1
#
_cell.length_a   1.000
_cell.length_b   1.000
_cell.length_c   1.000
_cell.angle_alpha   90.00
_cell.angle_beta   90.00
_cell.angle_gamma   90.00
#
_symmetry.space_group_name_H-M   'P 1'
#
loop_
_entity.id
_entity.type
_entity.pdbx_description
1 polymer ?
#
loop_
_entity_poly.entity_id
_entity_poly.type
_entity_poly.pdbx_seq_one_letter_code
_entity_poly.pdbx_strand_id
1 'polypeptide(L)'
;MSDWEDLASFLAALDDEDRGRFSAHAALDLPEGEAEGILRTLRTYADASGDASPSSLLATTGAQAGAAGELDLAVTLGRAALDLAEKPEDLGLAHVCLAQTHFRRRRDGEELARFVEHCRAAISAGHAGTFCYERLAVLYEYRGEREEAEEVCRRAVEVLSAAGDDRSVARFRKRLERLSRR
;
A
#
# COMPACT_ATOMS: atom_id res chain seq x y z
N MET A 1 -10.39 -15.04 17.39
CA MET A 1 -8.93 -14.94 17.28
C MET A 1 -8.62 -13.46 17.11
N SER A 2 -7.55 -12.98 17.73
CA SER A 2 -7.11 -11.58 17.59
C SER A 2 -6.37 -11.41 16.26
N ASP A 3 -6.46 -10.27 15.60
CA ASP A 3 -5.79 -9.99 14.32
C ASP A 3 -4.27 -10.26 14.34
N TRP A 4 -3.64 -10.14 15.52
CA TRP A 4 -2.23 -10.48 15.73
C TRP A 4 -1.96 -12.00 15.76
N GLU A 5 -2.94 -12.81 16.19
CA GLU A 5 -2.87 -14.28 16.12
C GLU A 5 -2.99 -14.76 14.67
N ASP A 6 -3.83 -14.10 13.88
CA ASP A 6 -3.99 -14.38 12.46
C ASP A 6 -2.71 -14.01 11.68
N LEU A 7 -2.11 -12.86 11.98
CA LEU A 7 -0.80 -12.48 11.45
C LEU A 7 0.29 -13.48 11.86
N ALA A 8 0.35 -13.87 13.14
CA ALA A 8 1.35 -14.84 13.61
C ALA A 8 1.21 -16.18 12.88
N SER A 9 -0.02 -16.64 12.67
CA SER A 9 -0.31 -17.88 11.93
C SER A 9 0.08 -17.77 10.46
N PHE A 10 -0.19 -16.62 9.82
CA PHE A 10 0.23 -16.33 8.45
C PHE A 10 1.77 -16.36 8.33
N LEU A 11 2.50 -15.66 9.21
CA LEU A 11 3.96 -15.63 9.20
C LEU A 11 4.58 -16.99 9.56
N ALA A 12 3.90 -17.80 10.39
CA ALA A 12 4.30 -19.17 10.68
C ALA A 12 4.21 -20.08 9.44
N ALA A 13 3.25 -19.82 8.56
CA ALA A 13 3.00 -20.59 7.34
C ALA A 13 3.89 -20.19 6.14
N LEU A 14 4.60 -19.06 6.21
CA LEU A 14 5.63 -18.73 5.22
C LEU A 14 6.78 -19.74 5.28
N ASP A 15 7.44 -19.96 4.15
CA ASP A 15 8.71 -20.67 4.14
C ASP A 15 9.80 -19.86 4.86
N ASP A 16 10.90 -20.53 5.22
CA ASP A 16 11.95 -19.91 6.04
C ASP A 16 12.65 -18.75 5.33
N GLU A 17 12.71 -18.77 3.99
CA GLU A 17 13.33 -17.71 3.20
C GLU A 17 12.48 -16.44 3.23
N ASP A 18 11.19 -16.55 2.92
CA ASP A 18 10.27 -15.42 2.93
C ASP A 18 10.00 -14.90 4.35
N ARG A 19 9.98 -15.78 5.35
CA ARG A 19 9.92 -15.38 6.77
C ARG A 19 11.17 -14.58 7.17
N GLY A 20 12.35 -15.05 6.77
CA GLY A 20 13.63 -14.35 7.03
C GLY A 20 13.68 -12.97 6.34
N ARG A 21 13.20 -12.87 5.11
CA ARG A 21 13.06 -11.60 4.39
C ARG A 21 12.06 -10.66 5.05
N PHE A 22 10.90 -11.18 5.46
CA PHE A 22 9.92 -10.40 6.24
C PHE A 22 10.58 -9.83 7.50
N SER A 23 11.28 -10.66 8.28
CA SER A 23 12.03 -10.24 9.47
C SER A 23 13.02 -9.11 9.18
N ALA A 24 13.78 -9.22 8.09
CA ALA A 24 14.73 -8.19 7.69
C ALA A 24 14.05 -6.86 7.33
N HIS A 25 12.98 -6.89 6.53
CA HIS A 25 12.25 -5.69 6.09
C HIS A 25 11.42 -5.05 7.21
N ALA A 26 10.87 -5.85 8.11
CA ALA A 26 10.10 -5.39 9.27
C ALA A 26 11.00 -4.94 10.43
N ALA A 27 12.30 -5.23 10.38
CA ALA A 27 13.24 -5.10 11.49
C ALA A 27 12.75 -5.83 12.76
N LEU A 28 12.21 -7.04 12.58
CA LEU A 28 11.71 -7.91 13.64
C LEU A 28 12.48 -9.23 13.67
N ASP A 29 13.03 -9.58 14.82
CA ASP A 29 13.66 -10.89 15.05
C ASP A 29 12.57 -11.94 15.32
N LEU A 30 12.09 -12.59 14.25
CA LEU A 30 11.04 -13.60 14.37
C LEU A 30 11.67 -14.97 14.60
N PRO A 31 11.17 -15.74 15.59
CA PRO A 31 11.64 -17.10 15.81
C PRO A 31 11.20 -18.04 14.67
N GLU A 32 11.95 -19.12 14.49
CA GLU A 32 11.62 -20.17 13.52
C GLU A 32 10.33 -20.93 13.90
N GLY A 33 9.50 -21.22 12.89
CA GLY A 33 8.56 -22.35 12.86
C GLY A 33 7.35 -22.36 13.81
N GLU A 34 7.24 -21.47 14.79
CA GLU A 34 6.16 -21.53 15.78
C GLU A 34 5.36 -20.22 15.89
N ALA A 35 4.06 -20.30 15.57
CA ALA A 35 3.13 -19.17 15.64
C ALA A 35 3.09 -18.51 17.03
N GLU A 36 3.20 -19.29 18.11
CA GLU A 36 3.23 -18.76 19.48
C GLU A 36 4.50 -17.93 19.75
N GLY A 37 5.64 -18.36 19.22
CA GLY A 37 6.89 -17.60 19.29
C GLY A 37 6.76 -16.27 18.57
N ILE A 38 6.26 -16.31 17.32
CA ILE A 38 6.02 -15.14 16.48
C ILE A 38 5.04 -14.18 17.16
N LEU A 39 3.93 -14.69 17.71
CA LEU A 39 2.91 -13.90 18.39
C LEU A 39 3.48 -13.11 19.57
N ARG A 40 4.40 -13.69 20.35
CA ARG A 40 5.07 -12.97 21.45
C ARG A 40 5.91 -11.80 20.93
N THR A 41 6.65 -11.98 19.85
CA THR A 41 7.40 -10.90 19.21
C THR A 41 6.47 -9.81 18.68
N LEU A 42 5.39 -10.19 17.99
CA LEU A 42 4.41 -9.25 17.44
C LEU A 42 3.68 -8.44 18.53
N ARG A 43 3.31 -9.07 19.65
CA ARG A 43 2.72 -8.35 20.80
C ARG A 43 3.68 -7.31 21.38
N THR A 44 4.96 -7.67 21.52
CA THR A 44 5.99 -6.73 21.97
C THR A 44 6.13 -5.54 21.01
N TYR A 45 6.10 -5.81 19.70
CA TYR A 45 6.10 -4.77 18.67
C TYR A 45 4.86 -3.86 18.77
N ALA A 46 3.67 -4.45 18.91
CA ALA A 46 2.40 -3.71 19.01
C ALA A 46 2.39 -2.77 20.23
N ASP A 47 2.82 -3.28 21.39
CA ASP A 47 2.92 -2.49 22.63
C ASP A 47 3.89 -1.30 22.48
N ALA A 48 4.95 -1.46 21.70
CA ALA A 48 5.94 -0.40 21.46
C ALA A 48 5.52 0.59 20.36
N SER A 49 4.73 0.14 19.39
CA SER A 49 4.45 0.89 18.15
C SER A 49 3.13 1.67 18.19
N GLY A 50 2.38 1.60 19.30
CA GLY A 50 1.16 2.36 19.51
C GLY A 50 0.04 1.93 18.56
N ASP A 51 -0.32 2.78 17.61
CA ASP A 51 -1.45 2.59 16.68
C ASP A 51 -1.16 1.60 15.53
N ALA A 52 -0.06 0.87 15.57
CA ALA A 52 0.27 -0.13 14.55
C ALA A 52 -0.78 -1.24 14.54
N SER A 53 -1.28 -1.56 13.35
CA SER A 53 -2.14 -2.72 13.09
C SER A 53 -1.35 -3.82 12.37
N PRO A 54 -1.80 -5.09 12.44
CA PRO A 54 -1.24 -6.17 11.63
C PRO A 54 -1.21 -5.85 10.14
N SER A 55 -2.30 -5.26 9.63
CA SER A 55 -2.40 -4.82 8.23
C SER A 55 -1.35 -3.78 7.87
N SER A 56 -1.19 -2.74 8.72
CA SER A 56 -0.18 -1.69 8.50
C SER A 56 1.25 -2.25 8.51
N LEU A 57 1.56 -3.19 9.41
CA LEU A 57 2.86 -3.84 9.47
C LEU A 57 3.14 -4.64 8.19
N LEU A 58 2.18 -5.45 7.75
CA LEU A 58 2.30 -6.21 6.49
C LEU A 58 2.43 -5.29 5.27
N ALA A 59 1.59 -4.26 5.17
CA ALA A 59 1.59 -3.34 4.03
C ALA A 59 2.91 -2.55 3.94
N THR A 60 3.41 -2.04 5.06
CA THR A 60 4.67 -1.29 5.11
C THR A 60 5.87 -2.20 4.84
N THR A 61 5.89 -3.41 5.41
CA THR A 61 6.95 -4.41 5.15
C THR A 61 6.94 -4.84 3.69
N GLY A 62 5.76 -5.12 3.12
CA GLY A 62 5.59 -5.43 1.70
C GLY A 62 6.05 -4.31 0.79
N ALA A 63 5.84 -3.04 1.17
CA ALA A 63 6.34 -1.91 0.40
C ALA A 63 7.88 -1.83 0.40
N GLN A 64 8.54 -2.16 1.53
CA GLN A 64 10.00 -2.25 1.61
C GLN A 64 10.54 -3.41 0.76
N ALA A 65 9.95 -4.60 0.86
CA ALA A 65 10.29 -5.75 0.03
C ALA A 65 10.15 -5.42 -1.47
N GLY A 66 9.05 -4.76 -1.85
CA GLY A 66 8.81 -4.34 -3.23
C GLY A 66 9.83 -3.30 -3.73
N ALA A 67 10.28 -2.40 -2.86
CA ALA A 67 11.35 -1.45 -3.16
C ALA A 67 12.72 -2.13 -3.34
N ALA A 68 12.97 -3.21 -2.60
CA ALA A 68 14.16 -4.06 -2.75
C ALA A 68 14.11 -4.98 -3.99
N GLY A 69 12.96 -5.08 -4.66
CA GLY A 69 12.75 -5.91 -5.84
C GLY A 69 12.23 -7.33 -5.54
N GLU A 70 11.88 -7.61 -4.28
CA GLU A 70 11.25 -8.85 -3.83
C GLU A 70 9.74 -8.80 -4.09
N LEU A 71 9.39 -8.72 -5.38
CA LEU A 71 8.03 -8.38 -5.81
C LEU A 71 7.00 -9.45 -5.44
N ASP A 72 7.38 -10.73 -5.42
CA ASP A 72 6.43 -11.80 -5.09
C ASP A 72 6.10 -11.82 -3.59
N LEU A 73 7.12 -11.66 -2.73
CA LEU A 73 6.91 -11.45 -1.30
C LEU A 73 6.06 -10.20 -1.05
N ALA A 74 6.36 -9.08 -1.72
CA ALA A 74 5.58 -7.85 -1.60
C ALA A 74 4.10 -8.04 -1.96
N VAL A 75 3.78 -8.81 -3.00
CA VAL A 75 2.39 -9.16 -3.35
C VAL A 75 1.76 -10.03 -2.25
N THR A 76 2.46 -11.05 -1.77
CA THR A 76 1.97 -11.94 -0.70
C THR A 76 1.64 -11.15 0.56
N LEU A 77 2.55 -10.29 1.01
CA LEU A 77 2.35 -9.43 2.18
C LEU A 77 1.24 -8.39 1.96
N GLY A 78 1.19 -7.76 0.78
CA GLY A 78 0.15 -6.79 0.45
C GLY A 78 -1.26 -7.40 0.41
N ARG A 79 -1.41 -8.65 -0.04
CA ARG A 79 -2.69 -9.38 -0.01
C ARG A 79 -3.09 -9.74 1.42
N ALA A 80 -2.17 -10.30 2.21
CA ALA A 80 -2.43 -10.56 3.62
C ALA A 80 -2.77 -9.28 4.39
N ALA A 81 -2.17 -8.14 4.03
CA ALA A 81 -2.52 -6.85 4.60
C ALA A 81 -3.96 -6.45 4.29
N LEU A 82 -4.45 -6.71 3.07
CA LEU A 82 -5.85 -6.46 2.72
C LEU A 82 -6.81 -7.34 3.52
N ASP A 83 -6.46 -8.62 3.70
CA ASP A 83 -7.30 -9.57 4.44
C ASP A 83 -7.44 -9.18 5.92
N LEU A 84 -6.43 -8.52 6.49
CA LEU A 84 -6.41 -8.04 7.89
C LEU A 84 -6.79 -6.57 8.05
N ALA A 85 -7.19 -5.87 6.98
CA ALA A 85 -7.50 -4.44 7.05
C ALA A 85 -8.90 -4.19 7.63
N GLU A 86 -8.97 -3.63 8.85
CA GLU A 86 -10.24 -3.29 9.48
C GLU A 86 -10.66 -1.82 9.25
N LYS A 87 -9.69 -0.92 9.10
CA LYS A 87 -9.90 0.52 9.01
C LYS A 87 -9.62 1.05 7.60
N PRO A 88 -10.26 2.16 7.19
CA PRO A 88 -9.99 2.78 5.88
C PRO A 88 -8.51 3.11 5.66
N GLU A 89 -7.80 3.51 6.71
CA GLU A 89 -6.38 3.85 6.66
C GLU A 89 -5.53 2.62 6.31
N ASP A 90 -5.80 1.48 6.97
CA ASP A 90 -5.14 0.19 6.74
C ASP A 90 -5.42 -0.32 5.31
N LEU A 91 -6.70 -0.25 4.90
CA LEU A 91 -7.13 -0.64 3.55
C LEU A 91 -6.41 0.19 2.48
N GLY A 92 -6.30 1.50 2.72
CA GLY A 92 -5.58 2.42 1.86
C GLY A 92 -4.09 2.04 1.73
N LEU A 93 -3.42 1.76 2.85
CA LEU A 93 -2.01 1.37 2.86
C LEU A 93 -1.76 0.04 2.14
N ALA A 94 -2.60 -0.97 2.39
CA ALA A 94 -2.50 -2.28 1.75
C ALA A 94 -2.66 -2.18 0.22
N HIS A 95 -3.64 -1.39 -0.25
CA HIS A 95 -3.78 -1.12 -1.68
C HIS A 95 -2.60 -0.33 -2.27
N VAL A 96 -2.02 0.64 -1.54
CA VAL A 96 -0.82 1.33 -2.02
C VAL A 96 0.37 0.38 -2.17
N CYS A 97 0.57 -0.54 -1.22
CA CYS A 97 1.61 -1.55 -1.28
C CYS A 97 1.52 -2.39 -2.58
N LEU A 98 0.32 -2.92 -2.86
CA LEU A 98 0.07 -3.70 -4.07
C LEU A 98 0.20 -2.86 -5.33
N ALA A 99 -0.33 -1.64 -5.35
CA ALA A 99 -0.21 -0.73 -6.48
C ALA A 99 1.26 -0.44 -6.82
N GLN A 100 2.09 -0.13 -5.82
CA GLN A 100 3.52 0.11 -6.03
C GLN A 100 4.22 -1.09 -6.62
N THR A 101 3.90 -2.29 -6.13
CA THR A 101 4.46 -3.56 -6.57
C THR A 101 4.07 -3.87 -8.02
N HIS A 102 2.78 -3.82 -8.36
CA HIS A 102 2.29 -4.02 -9.73
C HIS A 102 2.82 -2.96 -10.71
N PHE A 103 3.01 -1.71 -10.26
CA PHE A 103 3.60 -0.66 -11.09
C PHE A 103 5.04 -0.97 -11.54
N ARG A 104 5.80 -1.79 -10.78
CA ARG A 104 7.13 -2.25 -11.18
C ARG A 104 7.06 -3.13 -12.43
N ARG A 105 5.97 -3.91 -12.58
CA ARG A 105 5.73 -4.85 -13.68
C ARG A 105 4.76 -4.33 -14.76
N ARG A 106 4.34 -3.05 -14.68
CA ARG A 106 3.36 -2.37 -15.57
C ARG A 106 3.55 -2.46 -17.10
N ARG A 107 4.66 -3.01 -17.58
CA ARG A 107 4.82 -3.30 -19.02
C ARG A 107 3.94 -4.47 -19.45
N ASP A 108 3.65 -5.35 -18.51
CA ASP A 108 2.60 -6.34 -18.64
C ASP A 108 1.23 -5.68 -18.45
N GLY A 109 0.27 -6.02 -19.32
CA GLY A 109 -1.04 -5.39 -19.35
C GLY A 109 -1.93 -5.76 -18.16
N GLU A 110 -1.80 -6.98 -17.65
CA GLU A 110 -2.53 -7.46 -16.47
C GLU A 110 -2.00 -6.76 -15.21
N GLU A 111 -0.68 -6.65 -15.10
CA GLU A 111 -0.03 -5.91 -14.00
C GLU A 111 -0.38 -4.42 -14.03
N LEU A 112 -0.48 -3.81 -15.21
CA LEU A 112 -0.98 -2.43 -15.33
C LEU A 112 -2.44 -2.32 -14.89
N ALA A 113 -3.29 -3.30 -15.22
CA ALA A 113 -4.69 -3.31 -14.80
C ALA A 113 -4.83 -3.43 -13.27
N ARG A 114 -4.08 -4.34 -12.63
CA ARG A 114 -4.03 -4.49 -11.16
C ARG A 114 -3.51 -3.23 -10.48
N PHE A 115 -2.48 -2.60 -11.04
CA PHE A 115 -2.00 -1.30 -10.57
C PHE A 115 -3.13 -0.25 -10.57
N VAL A 116 -3.92 -0.16 -11.65
CA VAL A 116 -5.03 0.79 -11.74
C VAL A 116 -6.11 0.50 -10.70
N GLU A 117 -6.49 -0.77 -10.57
CA GLU A 117 -7.48 -1.23 -9.59
C GLU A 117 -7.09 -0.83 -8.16
N HIS A 118 -5.87 -1.18 -7.75
CA HIS A 118 -5.39 -0.87 -6.40
C HIS A 118 -5.20 0.63 -6.17
N CYS A 119 -4.75 1.40 -7.18
CA CYS A 119 -4.70 2.85 -7.05
C CYS A 119 -6.09 3.46 -6.85
N ARG A 120 -7.10 3.00 -7.59
CA ARG A 120 -8.49 3.48 -7.41
C ARG A 120 -9.00 3.13 -6.02
N ALA A 121 -8.80 1.89 -5.58
CA ALA A 121 -9.23 1.44 -4.26
C ALA A 121 -8.56 2.23 -3.13
N ALA A 122 -7.25 2.50 -3.21
CA ALA A 122 -6.55 3.35 -2.24
C ALA A 122 -7.11 4.79 -2.19
N ILE A 123 -7.43 5.37 -3.34
CA ILE A 123 -8.03 6.72 -3.43
C ILE A 123 -9.45 6.74 -2.85
N SER A 124 -10.24 5.69 -3.12
CA SER A 124 -11.58 5.53 -2.55
C SER A 124 -11.54 5.36 -1.03
N ALA A 125 -10.53 4.67 -0.51
CA ALA A 125 -10.26 4.56 0.93
C ALA A 125 -9.77 5.87 1.58
N GLY A 126 -9.53 6.92 0.79
CA GLY A 126 -9.10 8.22 1.30
C GLY A 126 -7.61 8.31 1.62
N HIS A 127 -6.79 7.40 1.11
CA HIS A 127 -5.35 7.41 1.37
C HIS A 127 -4.70 8.71 0.85
N ALA A 128 -4.06 9.47 1.74
CA ALA A 128 -3.48 10.77 1.44
C ALA A 128 -2.09 10.74 0.76
N GLY A 129 -1.58 9.56 0.40
CA GLY A 129 -0.32 9.44 -0.34
C GLY A 129 -0.45 9.84 -1.81
N THR A 130 0.52 10.61 -2.32
CA THR A 130 0.49 11.17 -3.68
C THR A 130 0.71 10.16 -4.81
N PHE A 131 1.30 8.99 -4.51
CA PHE A 131 1.71 8.01 -5.52
C PHE A 131 0.55 7.62 -6.46
N CYS A 132 -0.58 7.16 -5.91
CA CYS A 132 -1.71 6.70 -6.71
C CYS A 132 -2.31 7.83 -7.56
N TYR A 133 -2.49 9.01 -6.97
CA TYR A 133 -3.02 10.18 -7.68
C TYR A 133 -2.11 10.61 -8.84
N GLU A 134 -0.80 10.68 -8.61
CA GLU A 134 0.14 11.08 -9.66
C GLU A 134 0.17 10.09 -10.83
N ARG A 135 0.25 8.79 -10.50
CA ARG A 135 0.43 7.75 -11.51
C ARG A 135 -0.84 7.51 -12.31
N LEU A 136 -2.01 7.55 -11.68
CA LEU A 136 -3.28 7.47 -12.41
C LEU A 136 -3.51 8.70 -13.28
N ALA A 137 -3.31 9.92 -12.77
CA ALA A 137 -3.51 11.12 -13.57
C ALA A 137 -2.61 11.12 -14.83
N VAL A 138 -1.34 10.72 -14.69
CA VAL A 138 -0.42 10.57 -15.84
C VAL A 138 -0.90 9.49 -16.81
N LEU A 139 -1.34 8.34 -16.30
CA LEU A 139 -1.81 7.23 -17.14
C LEU A 139 -3.03 7.62 -17.95
N TYR A 140 -4.00 8.28 -17.32
CA TYR A 140 -5.22 8.74 -17.97
C TYR A 140 -4.94 9.84 -19.00
N GLU A 141 -4.06 10.79 -18.68
CA GLU A 141 -3.58 11.77 -19.67
C GLU A 141 -2.96 11.09 -20.90
N TYR A 142 -2.14 10.06 -20.68
CA TYR A 142 -1.49 9.31 -21.76
C TYR A 142 -2.50 8.55 -22.63
N ARG A 143 -3.57 8.03 -22.03
CA ARG A 143 -4.66 7.33 -22.73
C ARG A 143 -5.68 8.28 -23.39
N GLY A 144 -5.59 9.58 -23.13
CA GLY A 144 -6.59 10.56 -23.57
C GLY A 144 -7.87 10.56 -22.73
N GLU A 145 -7.88 9.83 -21.61
CA GLU A 145 -8.96 9.70 -20.61
C GLU A 145 -8.97 10.97 -19.73
N ARG A 146 -9.34 12.10 -20.33
CA ARG A 146 -9.17 13.41 -19.69
C ARG A 146 -10.07 13.60 -18.48
N GLU A 147 -11.30 13.13 -18.55
CA GLU A 147 -12.29 13.30 -17.48
C GLU A 147 -11.85 12.55 -16.22
N GLU A 148 -11.32 11.34 -16.39
CA GLU A 148 -10.76 10.51 -15.32
C GLU A 148 -9.49 11.15 -14.73
N ALA A 149 -8.64 11.74 -15.57
CA ALA A 149 -7.46 12.48 -15.10
C ALA A 149 -7.86 13.68 -14.23
N GLU A 150 -8.89 14.41 -14.62
CA GLU A 150 -9.42 15.53 -13.83
C GLU A 150 -10.05 15.06 -12.52
N GLU A 151 -10.83 13.98 -12.54
CA GLU A 151 -11.45 13.40 -11.34
C GLU A 151 -10.40 13.02 -10.30
N VAL A 152 -9.35 12.32 -10.73
CA VAL A 152 -8.21 11.98 -9.87
C VAL A 152 -7.55 13.24 -9.30
N CYS A 153 -7.33 14.27 -10.12
CA CYS A 153 -6.74 15.52 -9.64
C CYS A 153 -7.63 16.26 -8.64
N ARG A 154 -8.95 16.30 -8.85
CA ARG A 154 -9.91 16.91 -7.91
C ARG A 154 -9.89 16.17 -6.58
N ARG A 155 -9.94 14.84 -6.61
CA ARG A 155 -9.89 14.01 -5.39
C ARG A 155 -8.56 14.17 -4.66
N ALA A 156 -7.44 14.26 -5.39
CA ALA A 156 -6.13 14.56 -4.80
C ALA A 156 -6.14 15.89 -4.06
N VAL A 157 -6.67 16.96 -4.67
CA VAL A 157 -6.75 18.28 -4.03
C VAL A 157 -7.57 18.23 -2.75
N GLU A 158 -8.72 17.55 -2.77
CA GLU A 158 -9.58 17.42 -1.58
C GLU A 158 -8.86 16.72 -0.42
N VAL A 159 -8.36 15.50 -0.65
CA VAL A 159 -7.74 14.66 0.39
C VAL A 159 -6.44 15.29 0.90
N LEU A 160 -5.59 15.80 -0.01
CA LEU A 160 -4.31 16.41 0.39
C LEU A 160 -4.51 17.76 1.10
N SER A 161 -5.58 18.51 0.79
CA SER A 161 -5.91 19.72 1.55
C SER A 161 -6.33 19.37 2.98
N ALA A 162 -7.14 18.31 3.15
CA ALA A 162 -7.53 17.83 4.48
C ALA A 162 -6.32 17.33 5.29
N ALA A 163 -5.32 16.76 4.61
CA ALA A 163 -4.05 16.33 5.21
C ALA A 163 -3.02 17.46 5.41
N GLY A 164 -3.29 18.69 4.95
CA GLY A 164 -2.38 19.83 5.09
C GLY A 164 -1.15 19.82 4.15
N ASP A 165 -1.17 19.06 3.05
CA ASP A 165 -0.07 19.03 2.07
C ASP A 165 -0.26 20.07 0.95
N ASP A 166 -0.05 21.34 1.29
CA ASP A 166 -0.21 22.48 0.38
C ASP A 166 0.66 22.37 -0.88
N ARG A 167 1.86 21.79 -0.75
CA ARG A 167 2.79 21.63 -1.86
C ARG A 167 2.21 20.68 -2.91
N SER A 168 1.71 19.52 -2.49
CA SER A 168 1.12 18.55 -3.40
C SER A 168 -0.21 19.08 -3.97
N VAL A 169 -1.02 19.76 -3.16
CA VAL A 169 -2.25 20.44 -3.59
C VAL A 169 -1.98 21.40 -4.75
N ALA A 170 -0.99 22.29 -4.61
CA ALA A 170 -0.64 23.26 -5.65
C ALA A 170 -0.29 22.58 -6.99
N ARG A 171 0.43 21.45 -6.93
CA ARG A 171 0.78 20.67 -8.11
C ARG A 171 -0.43 20.04 -8.79
N PHE A 172 -1.36 19.47 -8.04
CA PHE A 172 -2.58 18.89 -8.60
C PHE A 172 -3.55 19.96 -9.14
N ARG A 173 -3.64 21.13 -8.49
CA ARG A 173 -4.40 22.29 -9.03
C ARG A 173 -3.85 22.75 -10.38
N LYS A 174 -2.53 22.93 -10.49
CA LYS A 174 -1.88 23.28 -11.77
C LYS A 174 -2.16 22.26 -12.87
N ARG A 175 -2.18 20.97 -12.52
CA ARG A 175 -2.51 19.89 -13.47
C ARG A 175 -3.98 19.97 -13.90
N LEU A 176 -4.90 20.15 -12.96
CA LEU A 176 -6.33 20.31 -13.24
C LEU A 176 -6.58 21.51 -14.18
N GLU A 177 -5.96 22.66 -13.92
CA GLU A 177 -6.07 23.83 -14.80
C GLU A 177 -5.61 23.54 -16.23
N ARG A 178 -4.55 22.73 -16.42
CA ARG A 178 -4.08 22.34 -17.75
C ARG A 178 -5.09 21.43 -18.45
N LEU A 179 -5.71 20.52 -17.72
CA LEU A 179 -6.69 19.57 -18.25
C LEU A 179 -7.97 20.27 -18.68
N SER A 180 -8.45 21.25 -17.91
CA SER A 180 -9.74 21.93 -18.17
C SER A 180 -9.68 23.03 -19.25
N ARG A 181 -8.48 23.39 -19.75
CA ARG A 181 -8.28 24.45 -20.76
C ARG A 181 -8.29 23.95 -22.21
N ARG A 182 -8.62 22.68 -22.48
CA ARG A 182 -8.65 22.07 -23.81
C ARG A 182 -10.03 21.54 -24.19
#